data_AF-A0A6N6JNR3-F1
#
_entry.id   AF-A0A6N6JNR3-F1
#
_cell.length_a   1.000
_cell.length_b   1.000
_cell.length_c   1.000
_cell.angle_alpha   90.00
_cell.angle_beta   90.00
_cell.angle_gamma   90.00
#
_symmetry.space_group_name_H-M   'P 1'
#
loop_
_entity.id
_entity.type
_entity.pdbx_description
1 polymer ?
#
loop_
_entity_poly.entity_id
_entity_poly.type
_entity_poly.pdbx_seq_one_letter_code
_entity_poly.pdbx_strand_id
1 'polypeptide(L)'
;MKPTIAAATLFLLAALAAACASTASRAPQPRPSFTEAQKAELAEGVFKLLKERCAECHQAGAPKIYAKIDYILDHDKLVKSRWVKLDEPEYSGLYTECEDGSMPLKLNAEGKPKIKDPLPKAQVNMLLQWLQAGAPAWKGQ
;
A
#
# COMPACT_ATOMS: atom_id res chain seq x y z
N MET A 1 0.84 78.17 5.19
CA MET A 1 2.29 78.36 4.91
C MET A 1 2.81 77.14 4.13
N LYS A 2 3.92 77.29 3.40
CA LYS A 2 4.76 76.19 2.83
C LYS A 2 5.93 75.91 3.82
N PRO A 3 6.82 74.90 3.66
CA PRO A 3 6.96 73.87 2.61
C PRO A 3 6.46 72.48 3.15
N THR A 4 6.97 71.26 2.89
CA THR A 4 8.19 70.73 2.23
C THR A 4 7.97 69.30 1.70
N ILE A 5 8.90 68.80 0.87
CA ILE A 5 9.00 67.41 0.38
C ILE A 5 10.15 66.69 1.10
N ALA A 6 10.03 65.37 1.31
CA ALA A 6 11.16 64.46 1.54
C ALA A 6 10.89 63.13 0.80
N ALA A 7 11.93 62.43 0.35
CA ALA A 7 11.81 61.31 -0.59
C ALA A 7 12.82 60.18 -0.30
N ALA A 8 12.60 59.02 -0.93
CA ALA A 8 13.52 57.87 -1.03
C ALA A 8 13.80 57.15 0.33
N THR A 9 14.48 55.99 0.41
CA THR A 9 15.34 55.32 -0.59
C THR A 9 15.30 53.78 -0.49
N LEU A 10 15.55 53.13 -1.63
CA LEU A 10 15.99 51.76 -1.94
C LEU A 10 16.21 50.67 -0.84
N PHE A 11 15.86 49.44 -1.26
CA PHE A 11 16.57 48.16 -1.05
C PHE A 11 16.79 47.60 0.37
N LEU A 12 16.26 46.38 0.56
CA LEU A 12 17.09 45.28 1.08
C LEU A 12 16.69 43.94 0.43
N LEU A 13 17.27 43.63 -0.73
CA LEU A 13 17.26 42.26 -1.28
C LEU A 13 18.33 41.45 -0.53
N ALA A 14 17.94 40.36 0.13
CA ALA A 14 18.88 39.43 0.76
C ALA A 14 18.41 37.97 0.66
N ALA A 15 19.06 37.22 -0.24
CA ALA A 15 19.24 35.77 -0.20
C ALA A 15 18.01 34.87 0.13
N LEU A 16 17.09 34.71 -0.83
CA LEU A 16 16.54 33.37 -1.08
C LEU A 16 17.65 32.52 -1.74
N ALA A 17 18.60 32.06 -0.94
CA ALA A 17 19.65 31.16 -1.40
C ALA A 17 19.01 29.82 -1.79
N ALA A 18 19.31 29.35 -3.01
CA ALA A 18 18.62 28.21 -3.60
C ALA A 18 18.87 26.92 -2.82
N ALA A 19 17.90 26.51 -2.01
CA ALA A 19 17.77 25.14 -1.52
C ALA A 19 17.37 24.24 -2.68
N CYS A 20 18.30 24.00 -3.61
CA CYS A 20 18.24 22.94 -4.60
C CYS A 20 18.33 21.59 -3.88
N ALA A 21 17.25 21.23 -3.18
CA ALA A 21 17.14 19.99 -2.43
C ALA A 21 17.33 18.83 -3.40
N SER A 22 18.46 18.13 -3.28
CA SER A 22 18.85 17.08 -4.19
C SER A 22 17.75 16.03 -4.30
N THR A 23 17.05 16.01 -5.44
CA THR A 23 16.22 14.89 -5.89
C THR A 23 17.16 13.74 -6.26
N ALA A 24 17.78 13.16 -5.22
CA ALA A 24 18.63 12.00 -5.31
C ALA A 24 17.78 10.84 -5.82
N SER A 25 17.75 10.68 -7.15
CA SER A 25 17.05 9.60 -7.84
C SER A 25 17.58 8.29 -7.28
N ARG A 26 16.78 7.66 -6.40
CA ARG A 26 17.21 6.51 -5.63
C ARG A 26 17.43 5.37 -6.61
N ALA A 27 18.70 5.06 -6.87
CA ALA A 27 19.08 3.99 -7.79
C ALA A 27 18.25 2.74 -7.50
N PRO A 28 17.59 2.14 -8.51
CA PRO A 28 16.68 1.02 -8.32
C PRO A 28 17.35 -0.06 -7.47
N GLN A 29 16.75 -0.36 -6.32
CA GLN A 29 17.30 -1.39 -5.44
C GLN A 29 17.17 -2.74 -6.15
N PRO A 30 18.19 -3.61 -6.10
CA PRO A 30 18.09 -4.95 -6.67
C PRO A 30 16.94 -5.68 -5.97
N ARG A 31 15.96 -6.15 -6.75
CA ARG A 31 14.82 -6.90 -6.22
C ARG A 31 15.32 -8.20 -5.57
N PRO A 32 14.77 -8.63 -4.43
CA PRO A 32 15.07 -9.95 -3.88
C PRO A 32 14.66 -11.04 -4.89
N SER A 33 15.56 -12.02 -5.10
CA SER A 33 15.29 -13.19 -5.94
C SER A 33 14.72 -14.32 -5.07
N PHE A 34 13.68 -14.98 -5.59
CA PHE A 34 13.00 -16.09 -4.92
C PHE A 34 13.09 -17.33 -5.79
N THR A 35 13.42 -18.48 -5.20
CA THR A 35 13.34 -19.79 -5.85
C THR A 35 11.88 -20.20 -6.08
N GLU A 36 11.62 -21.12 -7.01
CA GLU A 36 10.26 -21.62 -7.27
C GLU A 36 9.62 -22.29 -6.03
N ALA A 37 10.43 -22.91 -5.16
CA ALA A 37 9.95 -23.44 -3.88
C ALA A 37 9.45 -22.33 -2.95
N GLN A 38 10.22 -21.24 -2.78
CA GLN A 38 9.82 -20.09 -1.97
C GLN A 38 8.61 -19.35 -2.57
N LYS A 39 8.51 -19.27 -3.91
CA LYS A 39 7.33 -18.72 -4.59
C LYS A 39 6.07 -19.52 -4.29
N ALA A 40 6.14 -20.85 -4.33
CA ALA A 40 5.01 -21.72 -4.00
C ALA A 40 4.60 -21.59 -2.52
N GLU A 41 5.58 -21.55 -1.60
CA GLU A 41 5.34 -21.32 -0.16
C GLU A 41 4.67 -19.96 0.10
N LEU A 42 5.18 -18.89 -0.53
CA LEU A 42 4.58 -17.55 -0.43
C LEU A 42 3.16 -17.50 -1.00
N ALA A 43 2.90 -18.17 -2.12
CA ALA A 43 1.57 -18.23 -2.73
C ALA A 43 0.56 -18.96 -1.83
N GLU A 44 0.93 -20.12 -1.29
CA GLU A 44 0.09 -20.89 -0.36
C GLU A 44 -0.14 -20.13 0.96
N GLY A 45 0.91 -19.50 1.50
CA GLY A 45 0.83 -18.67 2.70
C GLY A 45 -0.07 -17.44 2.53
N VAL A 46 0.04 -16.72 1.41
CA VAL A 46 -0.83 -15.57 1.12
C VAL A 46 -2.25 -16.00 0.79
N PHE A 47 -2.47 -17.11 0.06
CA PHE A 47 -3.83 -17.62 -0.15
C PHE A 47 -4.53 -17.92 1.19
N LYS A 48 -3.83 -18.61 2.10
CA LYS A 48 -4.33 -18.87 3.45
C LYS A 48 -4.63 -17.58 4.20
N LEU A 49 -3.72 -16.60 4.16
CA LEU A 49 -3.89 -15.29 4.78
C LEU A 49 -5.16 -14.58 4.29
N LEU A 50 -5.32 -14.45 2.97
CA LEU A 50 -6.47 -13.77 2.37
C LEU A 50 -7.78 -14.49 2.69
N LYS A 51 -7.77 -15.83 2.70
CA LYS A 51 -8.92 -16.67 3.05
C LYS A 51 -9.33 -16.55 4.51
N GLU A 52 -8.38 -16.53 5.44
CA GLU A 52 -8.63 -16.49 6.88
C GLU A 52 -8.86 -15.07 7.43
N ARG A 53 -8.40 -14.02 6.73
CA ARG A 53 -8.36 -12.64 7.26
C ARG A 53 -9.10 -11.60 6.41
N CYS A 54 -9.38 -11.86 5.14
CA CYS A 54 -9.96 -10.87 4.22
C CYS A 54 -11.28 -11.33 3.56
N ALA A 55 -11.44 -12.63 3.33
CA ALA A 55 -12.55 -13.18 2.56
C ALA A 55 -13.96 -12.88 3.12
N GLU A 56 -14.12 -12.77 4.45
CA GLU A 56 -15.39 -12.46 5.12
C GLU A 56 -16.07 -11.21 4.53
N CYS A 57 -15.29 -10.18 4.21
CA CYS A 57 -15.79 -8.94 3.59
C CYS A 57 -15.51 -8.86 2.07
N HIS A 58 -14.46 -9.52 1.57
CA HIS A 58 -13.92 -9.28 0.22
C HIS A 58 -13.99 -10.46 -0.76
N GLN A 59 -14.68 -11.56 -0.44
CA GLN A 59 -14.98 -12.63 -1.42
C GLN A 59 -16.28 -12.35 -2.18
N ALA A 60 -16.50 -13.07 -3.28
CA ALA A 60 -17.70 -12.92 -4.10
C ALA A 60 -18.95 -13.29 -3.29
N GLY A 61 -19.93 -12.38 -3.24
CA GLY A 61 -21.15 -12.54 -2.44
C GLY A 61 -21.03 -12.13 -0.95
N ALA A 62 -19.87 -11.65 -0.50
CA ALA A 62 -19.72 -11.09 0.84
C ALA A 62 -20.58 -9.82 1.08
N PRO A 63 -20.87 -9.45 2.34
CA PRO A 63 -21.53 -8.19 2.69
C PRO A 63 -20.71 -6.96 2.25
N LYS A 64 -20.99 -6.44 1.04
CA LYS A 64 -20.19 -5.40 0.36
C LYS A 64 -20.17 -4.00 1.02
N ILE A 65 -20.66 -3.87 2.25
CA ILE A 65 -20.99 -2.59 2.91
C ILE A 65 -19.75 -1.67 3.05
N TYR A 66 -18.54 -2.25 3.12
CA TYR A 66 -17.27 -1.52 3.25
C TYR A 66 -16.17 -2.04 2.29
N ALA A 67 -16.48 -3.04 1.47
CA ALA A 67 -15.51 -3.76 0.67
C ALA A 67 -15.30 -3.09 -0.69
N LYS A 68 -14.13 -2.45 -0.89
CA LYS A 68 -13.74 -1.79 -2.16
C LYS A 68 -13.59 -2.78 -3.34
N ILE A 69 -13.51 -4.08 -3.06
CA ILE A 69 -13.41 -5.22 -3.99
C ILE A 69 -14.09 -6.45 -3.38
N ASP A 70 -14.62 -7.33 -4.22
CA ASP A 70 -15.29 -8.60 -3.88
C ASP A 70 -14.64 -9.82 -4.56
N TYR A 71 -13.34 -9.71 -4.88
CA TYR A 71 -12.57 -10.72 -5.62
C TYR A 71 -11.21 -11.04 -4.97
N ILE A 72 -11.07 -10.92 -3.64
CA ILE A 72 -9.77 -11.14 -2.95
C ILE A 72 -9.23 -12.57 -3.08
N LEU A 73 -10.10 -13.55 -3.33
CA LEU A 73 -9.73 -14.96 -3.56
C LEU A 73 -9.70 -15.35 -5.04
N ASP A 74 -9.75 -14.38 -5.95
CA ASP A 74 -9.58 -14.58 -7.39
C ASP A 74 -8.20 -14.01 -7.76
N HIS A 75 -7.19 -14.88 -7.81
CA HIS A 75 -5.79 -14.45 -8.04
C HIS A 75 -5.67 -13.61 -9.30
N ASP A 76 -6.27 -14.12 -10.38
CA ASP A 76 -6.14 -13.59 -11.73
C ASP A 76 -6.79 -12.20 -11.86
N LYS A 77 -7.93 -11.94 -11.20
CA LYS A 77 -8.48 -10.58 -11.05
C LYS A 77 -7.67 -9.72 -10.09
N LEU A 78 -7.19 -10.27 -8.98
CA LEU A 78 -6.49 -9.50 -7.94
C LEU A 78 -5.17 -8.92 -8.47
N VAL A 79 -4.32 -9.73 -9.12
CA VAL A 79 -3.02 -9.28 -9.65
C VAL A 79 -3.14 -8.36 -10.87
N LYS A 80 -4.28 -8.40 -11.58
CA LYS A 80 -4.60 -7.50 -12.70
C LYS A 80 -5.34 -6.23 -12.23
N SER A 81 -5.62 -6.09 -10.93
CA SER A 81 -6.30 -4.92 -10.35
C SER A 81 -5.32 -3.86 -9.85
N ARG A 82 -5.80 -2.62 -9.77
CA ARG A 82 -5.04 -1.47 -9.21
C ARG A 82 -4.57 -1.63 -7.75
N TRP A 83 -4.96 -2.71 -7.07
CA TRP A 83 -4.57 -2.99 -5.68
C TRP A 83 -3.22 -3.71 -5.59
N VAL A 84 -2.76 -4.29 -6.70
CA VAL A 84 -1.47 -4.97 -6.83
C VAL A 84 -0.61 -4.19 -7.83
N LYS A 85 0.61 -3.84 -7.40
CA LYS A 85 1.66 -3.27 -8.22
C LYS A 85 2.87 -4.21 -8.18
N LEU A 86 3.14 -4.91 -9.27
CA LEU A 86 4.30 -5.83 -9.36
C LEU A 86 5.58 -5.08 -9.74
N ASP A 87 5.45 -3.91 -10.35
CA ASP A 87 6.51 -2.93 -10.56
C ASP A 87 6.93 -2.24 -9.25
N GLU A 88 5.96 -1.86 -8.41
CA GLU A 88 6.17 -1.17 -7.13
C GLU A 88 5.47 -1.91 -5.94
N PRO A 89 5.97 -3.07 -5.49
CA PRO A 89 5.34 -3.89 -4.44
C PRO A 89 4.93 -3.13 -3.19
N GLU A 90 5.82 -2.27 -2.67
CA GLU A 90 5.66 -1.46 -1.46
C GLU A 90 4.56 -0.40 -1.60
N TYR A 91 4.15 -0.07 -2.84
CA TYR A 91 3.08 0.87 -3.16
C TYR A 91 1.81 0.18 -3.69
N SER A 92 1.71 -1.15 -3.53
CA SER A 92 0.47 -1.91 -3.75
C SER A 92 -0.55 -1.54 -2.67
N GLY A 93 -1.75 -1.10 -3.06
CA GLY A 93 -2.82 -0.75 -2.10
C GLY A 93 -3.19 -1.91 -1.16
N LEU A 94 -3.06 -3.16 -1.63
CA LEU A 94 -3.22 -4.38 -0.84
C LEU A 94 -2.19 -4.48 0.29
N TYR A 95 -0.94 -4.05 0.06
CA TYR A 95 0.11 -4.01 1.08
C TYR A 95 -0.07 -2.81 2.02
N THR A 96 -0.24 -1.60 1.48
CA THR A 96 -0.23 -0.38 2.31
C THR A 96 -1.38 -0.32 3.31
N GLU A 97 -2.58 -0.78 2.93
CA GLU A 97 -3.73 -0.84 3.87
C GLU A 97 -3.61 -1.99 4.90
N CYS A 98 -2.65 -2.91 4.73
CA CYS A 98 -2.26 -3.89 5.77
C CYS A 98 -1.10 -3.36 6.65
N GLU A 99 -0.16 -2.61 6.08
CA GLU A 99 0.98 -2.01 6.78
C GLU A 99 0.55 -0.88 7.74
N ASP A 100 -0.39 -0.02 7.33
CA ASP A 100 -0.93 1.06 8.15
C ASP A 100 -1.94 0.59 9.23
N GLY A 101 -2.26 -0.71 9.23
CA GLY A 101 -3.24 -1.32 10.14
C GLY A 101 -4.65 -0.76 9.97
N SER A 102 -5.03 -0.30 8.79
CA SER A 102 -6.43 -0.03 8.43
C SER A 102 -7.21 -1.32 8.13
N MET A 103 -6.53 -2.36 7.64
CA MET A 103 -7.07 -3.71 7.40
C MET A 103 -6.28 -4.81 8.15
N PRO A 104 -6.93 -5.96 8.41
CA PRO A 104 -8.36 -6.23 8.25
C PRO A 104 -9.20 -5.59 9.37
N LEU A 105 -10.51 -5.55 9.14
CA LEU A 105 -11.51 -5.15 10.12
C LEU A 105 -12.33 -6.37 10.56
N LYS A 106 -12.56 -6.52 11.87
CA LYS A 106 -13.54 -7.45 12.43
C LYS A 106 -14.93 -6.83 12.47
N LEU A 107 -15.93 -7.65 12.13
CA LEU A 107 -17.34 -7.35 12.37
C LEU A 107 -17.61 -7.22 13.88
N ASN A 108 -18.49 -6.30 14.25
CA ASN A 108 -19.04 -6.20 15.61
C ASN A 108 -20.30 -7.05 15.77
N ALA A 109 -20.94 -7.00 16.95
CA ALA A 109 -22.14 -7.77 17.26
C ALA A 109 -23.34 -7.46 16.34
N GLU A 110 -23.38 -6.28 15.71
CA GLU A 110 -24.39 -5.89 14.73
C GLU A 110 -23.98 -6.17 13.26
N GLY A 111 -22.93 -6.98 13.04
CA GLY A 111 -22.45 -7.39 11.71
C GLY A 111 -21.73 -6.30 10.92
N LYS A 112 -21.21 -5.25 11.58
CA LYS A 112 -20.55 -4.11 10.92
C LYS A 112 -19.05 -4.09 11.21
N PRO A 113 -18.17 -4.02 10.19
CA PRO A 113 -16.74 -3.89 10.42
C PRO A 113 -16.45 -2.55 11.11
N LYS A 114 -15.94 -2.62 12.34
CA LYS A 114 -15.69 -1.44 13.19
C LYS A 114 -14.46 -1.62 14.09
N ILE A 115 -14.03 -2.86 14.30
CA ILE A 115 -12.90 -3.21 15.16
C ILE A 115 -11.70 -3.42 14.24
N LYS A 116 -10.66 -2.57 14.35
CA LYS A 116 -9.37 -2.84 13.70
C LYS A 116 -8.77 -4.13 14.27
N ASP A 117 -8.32 -5.03 13.41
CA ASP A 117 -7.69 -6.29 13.80
C ASP A 117 -6.38 -6.52 13.02
N PRO A 118 -5.38 -5.62 13.14
CA PRO A 118 -4.26 -5.54 12.20
C PRO A 118 -3.47 -6.83 12.08
N LEU A 119 -2.90 -7.09 10.91
CA LEU A 119 -2.08 -8.27 10.68
C LEU A 119 -0.78 -8.20 11.53
N PRO A 120 -0.36 -9.31 12.17
CA PRO A 120 0.98 -9.43 12.72
C PRO A 120 2.05 -9.13 11.66
N LYS A 121 3.13 -8.44 12.05
CA LYS A 121 4.16 -7.96 11.11
C LYS A 121 4.76 -9.07 10.21
N ALA A 122 4.81 -10.32 10.68
CA ALA A 122 5.21 -11.46 9.86
C ALA A 122 4.28 -11.71 8.65
N GLN A 123 2.96 -11.55 8.82
CA GLN A 123 1.98 -11.68 7.73
C GLN A 123 2.03 -10.50 6.75
N VAL A 124 2.27 -9.28 7.25
CA VAL A 124 2.52 -8.09 6.41
C VAL A 124 3.79 -8.27 5.57
N ASN A 125 4.88 -8.73 6.18
CA ASN A 125 6.13 -9.04 5.46
C ASN A 125 5.95 -10.15 4.42
N MET A 126 5.18 -11.21 4.72
CA MET A 126 4.90 -12.31 3.80
C MET A 126 4.11 -11.82 2.57
N LEU A 127 3.14 -10.93 2.76
CA LEU A 127 2.39 -10.29 1.68
C LEU A 127 3.31 -9.44 0.77
N LEU A 128 4.24 -8.67 1.35
CA LEU A 128 5.24 -7.93 0.58
C LEU A 128 6.17 -8.87 -0.22
N GLN A 129 6.67 -9.92 0.41
CA GLN A 129 7.54 -10.90 -0.23
C GLN A 129 6.84 -11.60 -1.41
N TRP A 130 5.56 -11.94 -1.27
CA TRP A 130 4.75 -12.48 -2.37
C TRP A 130 4.62 -11.49 -3.53
N LEU A 131 4.34 -10.20 -3.26
CA LEU A 131 4.31 -9.15 -4.29
C LEU A 131 5.68 -8.98 -4.98
N GLN A 132 6.77 -8.90 -4.20
CA GLN A 132 8.14 -8.81 -4.70
C GLN A 132 8.56 -10.04 -5.53
N ALA A 133 8.03 -11.22 -5.21
CA ALA A 133 8.22 -12.47 -5.96
C ALA A 133 7.42 -12.54 -7.28
N GLY A 134 6.67 -11.48 -7.63
CA GLY A 134 5.83 -11.41 -8.82
C GLY A 134 4.39 -11.88 -8.61
N ALA A 135 3.92 -11.92 -7.36
CA ALA A 135 2.61 -12.44 -6.94
C ALA A 135 2.29 -13.83 -7.52
N PRO A 136 3.12 -14.86 -7.27
CA PRO A 136 2.91 -16.22 -7.80
C PRO A 136 1.52 -16.77 -7.45
N ALA A 137 0.93 -17.48 -8.41
CA ALA A 137 -0.39 -18.10 -8.25
C ALA A 137 -0.36 -19.24 -7.24
N TRP A 138 -1.41 -19.35 -6.42
CA TRP A 138 -1.60 -20.47 -5.50
C TRP A 138 -2.21 -21.68 -6.21
N LYS A 139 -1.90 -22.89 -5.71
CA LYS A 139 -2.36 -24.14 -6.30
C LYS A 139 -3.89 -24.28 -6.18
N GLY A 140 -4.54 -24.78 -7.24
CA GLY A 140 -5.97 -25.12 -7.21
C GLY A 140 -6.92 -23.99 -7.62
N GLN A 141 -6.50 -23.14 -8.56
CA GLN A 141 -7.39 -22.30 -9.39
C GLN A 141 -7.27 -22.73 -10.86
#